data_AF-A0A520CPQ6-F1
#
_entry.id   AF-A0A520CPQ6-F1
#
_cell.length_a   1.000
_cell.length_b   1.000
_cell.length_c   1.000
_cell.angle_alpha   90.00
_cell.angle_beta   90.00
_cell.angle_gamma   90.00
#
_symmetry.space_group_name_H-M   'P 1'
#
loop_
_entity.id
_entity.type
_entity.pdbx_description
1 polymer ?
#
loop_
_entity_poly.entity_id
_entity_poly.type
_entity_poly.pdbx_seq_one_letter_code
_entity_poly.pdbx_strand_id
1 'polypeptide(L)'
;MVSEKDSGYRKNFSLIVTFIGLISVIFILSLFLAYKFSKKNIENDFVSAKANVLEESIKPYNDFFLNKLPEISFYNGYLDSATASKFVDTILMEYPFVTKVTFYDTEVKNDNFFDDGINLGNFSVGMKSVYRFKKTGKKNAGKLVGEGQVKNNTTLENFNSVSFKLINFVQKLDTNKVPSQEELFSNFTNIQPNRIDYFNIPSFEVLKSYKKMVTTKLDDEPTYQQDMLSFQLDPNLIKINNTRPLLYQQVKVVPITYDPLDTSSDYVTGEITLGGPFSDYKLFFISSKTFVKKEIFSYFLPIAALLLLFYSVLVLVAFLIYRNLNINHKMFKLQYDFVTNLTHEFKTPVSVIKIAGNNIKSSAGLSEKEQQMYG
;
A
#
# COMPACT_ATOMS: atom_id res chain seq x y z
N MET A 1 -27.63 42.19 -59.60
CA MET A 1 -26.89 42.26 -58.32
C MET A 1 -27.62 43.22 -57.40
N VAL A 2 -28.46 42.70 -56.52
CA VAL A 2 -29.12 43.50 -55.47
C VAL A 2 -28.29 43.32 -54.21
N SER A 3 -27.67 44.40 -53.78
CA SER A 3 -26.87 44.47 -52.55
C SER A 3 -27.76 44.10 -51.36
N GLU A 4 -27.42 43.01 -50.65
CA GLU A 4 -27.98 42.70 -49.33
C GLU A 4 -27.70 43.90 -48.43
N LYS A 5 -28.71 44.74 -48.20
CA LYS A 5 -28.63 45.80 -47.22
C LYS A 5 -28.42 45.16 -45.85
N ASP A 6 -27.33 45.57 -45.22
CA ASP A 6 -26.84 45.10 -43.94
C ASP A 6 -27.94 45.25 -42.88
N SER A 7 -28.61 44.14 -42.54
CA SER A 7 -29.43 44.11 -41.34
C SER A 7 -28.48 44.43 -40.18
N GLY A 8 -28.73 45.46 -39.37
CA GLY A 8 -27.85 45.91 -38.28
C GLY A 8 -27.61 44.89 -37.14
N TYR A 9 -27.82 43.60 -37.39
CA TYR A 9 -27.62 42.46 -36.52
C TYR A 9 -26.18 41.95 -36.60
N ARG A 10 -25.38 42.18 -35.54
CA ARG A 10 -23.99 41.70 -35.45
C ARG A 10 -23.95 40.17 -35.26
N LYS A 11 -23.46 39.44 -36.27
CA LYS A 11 -23.26 37.99 -36.21
C LYS A 11 -21.99 37.65 -35.41
N ASN A 12 -22.13 37.24 -34.16
CA ASN A 12 -21.01 36.80 -33.30
C ASN A 12 -20.59 35.33 -33.53
N PHE A 13 -20.78 34.79 -34.74
CA PHE A 13 -20.49 33.39 -35.05
C PHE A 13 -19.02 33.01 -34.82
N SER A 14 -18.10 33.92 -35.18
CA SER A 14 -16.65 33.76 -34.95
C SER A 14 -16.30 33.54 -33.48
N LEU A 15 -17.03 34.17 -32.56
CA LEU A 15 -16.83 34.02 -31.12
C LEU A 15 -17.17 32.60 -30.64
N ILE A 16 -18.25 32.01 -31.16
CA ILE A 16 -18.68 30.64 -30.80
C ILE A 16 -17.67 29.62 -31.34
N VAL A 17 -17.21 29.78 -32.58
CA VAL A 17 -16.19 28.90 -33.16
C VAL A 17 -14.88 28.98 -32.37
N THR A 18 -14.45 30.20 -32.01
CA THR A 18 -13.25 30.42 -31.20
C THR A 18 -13.40 29.80 -29.81
N PHE A 19 -14.58 29.95 -29.17
CA PHE A 19 -14.89 29.33 -27.89
C PHE A 19 -14.82 27.81 -27.95
N ILE A 20 -15.45 27.17 -28.95
CA ILE A 20 -15.39 25.72 -29.16
C ILE A 20 -13.95 25.24 -29.39
N GLY A 21 -13.16 25.99 -30.18
CA GLY A 21 -11.75 25.71 -30.37
C GLY A 21 -10.95 25.74 -29.06
N LEU A 22 -11.14 26.80 -28.26
CA LEU A 22 -10.45 26.97 -26.98
C LEU A 22 -10.80 25.84 -25.99
N ILE A 23 -12.08 25.53 -25.80
CA ILE A 23 -12.49 24.44 -24.88
C ILE A 23 -11.97 23.08 -25.33
N SER A 24 -11.83 22.86 -26.65
CA SER A 24 -11.30 21.60 -27.20
C SER A 24 -9.80 21.47 -26.93
N VAL A 25 -9.04 22.56 -27.08
CA VAL A 25 -7.61 22.59 -26.69
C VAL A 25 -7.45 22.33 -25.21
N ILE A 26 -8.26 23.00 -24.36
CA ILE A 26 -8.22 22.79 -22.91
C ILE A 26 -8.56 21.34 -22.57
N PHE A 27 -9.59 20.75 -23.19
CA PHE A 27 -9.96 19.35 -22.96
C PHE A 27 -8.83 18.37 -23.30
N ILE A 28 -8.15 18.56 -24.44
CA ILE A 28 -7.00 17.73 -24.84
C ILE A 28 -5.86 17.87 -23.82
N LEU A 29 -5.56 19.10 -23.38
CA LEU A 29 -4.55 19.35 -22.34
C LEU A 29 -4.95 18.68 -21.02
N SER A 30 -6.22 18.78 -20.61
CA SER A 30 -6.74 18.14 -19.39
C SER A 30 -6.61 16.62 -19.45
N LEU A 31 -6.92 15.98 -20.58
CA LEU A 31 -6.72 14.53 -20.76
C LEU A 31 -5.25 14.15 -20.65
N PHE A 32 -4.36 14.93 -21.27
CA PHE A 32 -2.91 14.70 -21.18
C PHE A 32 -2.40 14.81 -19.73
N LEU A 33 -2.82 15.85 -19.00
CA LEU A 33 -2.48 16.02 -17.59
C LEU A 33 -3.06 14.90 -16.73
N ALA A 34 -4.31 14.48 -16.97
CA ALA A 34 -4.96 13.39 -16.24
C ALA A 34 -4.23 12.06 -16.44
N TYR A 35 -3.79 11.75 -17.66
CA TYR A 35 -2.99 10.56 -17.92
C TYR A 35 -1.63 10.63 -17.22
N LYS A 36 -0.93 11.77 -17.29
CA LYS A 36 0.36 11.98 -16.62
C LYS A 36 0.23 11.86 -15.10
N PHE A 37 -0.84 12.40 -14.53
CA PHE A 37 -1.17 12.30 -13.11
C PHE A 37 -1.42 10.83 -12.71
N SER A 38 -2.27 10.13 -13.47
CA SER A 38 -2.59 8.71 -13.23
C SER A 38 -1.33 7.85 -13.27
N LYS A 39 -0.48 8.03 -14.29
CA LYS A 39 0.80 7.34 -14.41
C LYS A 39 1.69 7.59 -13.19
N LYS A 40 1.88 8.85 -12.80
CA LYS A 40 2.72 9.22 -11.65
C LYS A 40 2.17 8.66 -10.33
N ASN A 41 0.85 8.65 -10.16
CA ASN A 41 0.22 8.08 -8.98
C ASN A 41 0.51 6.58 -8.86
N ILE A 42 0.31 5.82 -9.94
CA ILE A 42 0.59 4.38 -9.97
C ILE A 42 2.09 4.08 -9.77
N GLU A 43 2.98 4.90 -10.35
CA GLU A 43 4.43 4.76 -10.12
C GLU A 43 4.81 4.99 -8.65
N ASN A 44 4.22 6.01 -8.00
CA ASN A 44 4.43 6.26 -6.58
C ASN A 44 3.87 5.12 -5.71
N ASP A 45 2.68 4.62 -6.05
CA ASP A 45 2.03 3.51 -5.34
C ASP A 45 2.83 2.21 -5.45
N PHE A 46 3.48 1.96 -6.60
CA PHE A 46 4.38 0.83 -6.79
C PHE A 46 5.61 0.87 -5.87
N VAL A 47 6.04 2.07 -5.45
CA VAL A 47 7.17 2.21 -4.51
C VAL A 47 6.68 2.12 -3.08
N SER A 48 5.61 2.85 -2.74
CA SER A 48 5.12 2.99 -1.37
C SER A 48 4.45 1.72 -0.84
N ALA A 49 3.69 1.00 -1.68
CA ALA A 49 2.93 -0.17 -1.23
C ALA A 49 3.80 -1.40 -0.92
N LYS A 50 5.10 -1.39 -1.28
CA LYS A 50 6.03 -2.48 -0.96
C LYS A 50 6.14 -2.70 0.55
N ALA A 51 6.13 -1.61 1.33
CA ALA A 51 6.17 -1.66 2.78
C ALA A 51 4.94 -2.39 3.34
N ASN A 52 3.74 -2.11 2.81
CA ASN A 52 2.51 -2.78 3.25
C ASN A 52 2.51 -4.27 2.91
N VAL A 53 3.02 -4.66 1.74
CA VAL A 53 3.17 -6.09 1.40
C VAL A 53 4.17 -6.77 2.33
N LEU A 54 5.28 -6.11 2.66
CA LEU A 54 6.26 -6.61 3.61
C LEU A 54 5.61 -6.84 4.98
N GLU A 55 5.01 -5.79 5.55
CA GLU A 55 4.38 -5.80 6.88
C GLU A 55 3.34 -6.92 7.01
N GLU A 56 2.44 -7.05 6.04
CA GLU A 56 1.42 -8.10 6.04
C GLU A 56 2.02 -9.50 5.84
N SER A 57 3.12 -9.63 5.09
CA SER A 57 3.79 -10.92 4.88
C SER A 57 4.59 -11.38 6.10
N ILE A 58 5.17 -10.45 6.88
CA ILE A 58 5.95 -10.78 8.08
C ILE A 58 5.11 -10.80 9.36
N LYS A 59 3.82 -10.47 9.29
CA LYS A 59 2.91 -10.47 10.44
C LYS A 59 2.92 -11.80 11.23
N PRO A 60 2.90 -12.99 10.59
CA PRO A 60 3.04 -14.26 11.33
C PRO A 60 4.38 -14.41 12.03
N TYR A 61 5.46 -13.87 11.45
CA TYR A 61 6.78 -13.86 12.09
C TYR A 61 6.80 -12.93 13.31
N ASN A 62 6.23 -11.73 13.19
CA ASN A 62 6.16 -10.79 14.31
C ASN A 62 5.34 -11.37 15.47
N ASP A 63 4.22 -12.04 15.17
CA ASP A 63 3.42 -12.74 16.16
C ASP A 63 4.22 -13.88 16.84
N PHE A 64 4.88 -14.74 16.06
CA PHE A 64 5.76 -15.78 16.59
C PHE A 64 6.84 -15.20 17.51
N PHE A 65 7.51 -14.14 17.08
CA PHE A 65 8.66 -13.57 17.77
C PHE A 65 8.29 -12.82 19.05
N LEU A 66 7.21 -12.03 19.00
CA LEU A 66 6.81 -11.16 20.10
C LEU A 66 5.88 -11.84 21.09
N ASN A 67 5.01 -12.75 20.63
CA ASN A 67 3.99 -13.37 21.47
C ASN A 67 4.32 -14.83 21.79
N LYS A 68 4.63 -15.65 20.77
CA LYS A 68 4.79 -17.09 20.97
C LYS A 68 6.11 -17.47 21.64
N LEU A 69 7.20 -16.82 21.26
CA LEU A 69 8.53 -17.11 21.79
C LEU A 69 8.61 -16.89 23.32
N PRO A 70 8.10 -15.77 23.88
CA PRO A 70 8.12 -15.57 25.34
C PRO A 70 7.30 -16.59 26.15
N GLU A 71 6.32 -17.28 25.56
CA GLU A 71 5.52 -18.30 26.27
C GLU A 71 6.38 -19.44 26.84
N ILE A 72 7.56 -19.69 26.25
CA ILE A 72 8.53 -20.67 26.75
C ILE A 72 8.90 -20.36 28.20
N SER A 73 8.97 -19.08 28.57
CA SER A 73 9.32 -18.65 29.92
C SER A 73 8.22 -18.95 30.94
N PHE A 74 6.95 -19.12 30.52
CA PHE A 74 5.85 -19.47 31.44
C PHE A 74 5.96 -20.88 32.02
N TYR A 75 6.75 -21.75 31.39
CA TYR A 75 7.04 -23.08 31.93
C TYR A 75 8.06 -23.06 33.08
N ASN A 76 8.62 -21.89 33.43
CA ASN A 76 9.54 -21.70 34.56
C ASN A 76 10.73 -22.68 34.59
N GLY A 77 11.18 -23.18 33.44
CA GLY A 77 12.27 -24.16 33.35
C GLY A 77 11.83 -25.60 33.59
N TYR A 78 10.53 -25.93 33.54
CA TYR A 78 10.04 -27.29 33.73
C TYR A 78 9.59 -27.94 32.41
N LEU A 79 10.17 -27.55 31.27
CA LEU A 79 9.86 -28.22 30.00
C LEU A 79 10.55 -29.59 29.96
N ASP A 80 9.79 -30.65 30.18
CA ASP A 80 10.24 -31.99 29.83
C ASP A 80 10.11 -32.24 28.32
N SER A 81 10.72 -33.32 27.83
CA SER A 81 10.69 -33.66 26.39
C SER A 81 9.26 -33.83 25.84
N ALA A 82 8.31 -34.30 26.66
CA ALA A 82 6.92 -34.50 26.27
C ALA A 82 6.15 -33.17 26.12
N THR A 83 6.35 -32.25 27.06
CA THR A 83 5.75 -30.91 27.05
C THR A 83 6.38 -30.04 25.97
N ALA A 84 7.71 -30.13 25.80
CA ALA A 84 8.43 -29.50 24.71
C ALA A 84 7.92 -29.98 23.34
N SER A 85 7.64 -31.28 23.18
CA SER A 85 7.05 -31.81 21.94
C SER A 85 5.70 -31.15 21.64
N LYS A 86 4.79 -31.07 22.62
CA LYS A 86 3.45 -30.47 22.43
C LYS A 86 3.51 -28.97 22.10
N PHE A 87 4.44 -28.25 22.75
CA PHE A 87 4.66 -26.84 22.46
C PHE A 87 5.17 -26.65 21.03
N VAL A 88 6.17 -27.44 20.64
CA VAL A 88 6.77 -27.41 19.30
C VAL A 88 5.78 -27.88 18.22
N ASP A 89 4.90 -28.83 18.51
CA ASP A 89 3.80 -29.25 17.64
C ASP A 89 2.96 -28.06 17.21
N THR A 90 2.55 -27.23 18.19
CA THR A 90 1.74 -26.04 17.93
C THR A 90 2.49 -25.06 17.02
N ILE A 91 3.77 -24.80 17.33
CA ILE A 91 4.60 -23.87 16.54
C ILE A 91 4.77 -24.34 15.09
N LEU A 92 5.11 -25.61 14.86
CA LEU A 92 5.36 -26.15 13.52
C LEU A 92 4.08 -26.31 12.67
N MET A 93 2.90 -26.26 13.32
CA MET A 93 1.61 -26.21 12.64
C MET A 93 1.20 -24.77 12.31
N GLU A 94 1.34 -23.84 13.25
CA GLU A 94 0.88 -22.46 13.14
C GLU A 94 1.83 -21.57 12.33
N TYR A 95 3.14 -21.82 12.40
CA TYR A 95 4.18 -21.02 11.75
C TYR A 95 4.98 -21.84 10.73
N PRO A 96 4.54 -21.92 9.46
CA PRO A 96 5.16 -22.76 8.44
C PRO A 96 6.62 -22.43 8.12
N PHE A 97 7.06 -21.21 8.41
CA PHE A 97 8.45 -20.79 8.23
C PHE A 97 9.39 -21.39 9.27
N VAL A 98 8.88 -21.98 10.36
CA VAL A 98 9.69 -22.77 11.30
C VAL A 98 9.79 -24.19 10.77
N THR A 99 10.99 -24.65 10.45
CA THR A 99 11.21 -25.96 9.79
C THR A 99 11.70 -27.03 10.75
N LYS A 100 12.50 -26.63 11.75
CA LYS A 100 13.10 -27.50 12.75
C LYS A 100 13.19 -26.75 14.06
N VAL A 101 12.94 -27.44 15.17
CA VAL A 101 13.18 -26.92 16.51
C VAL A 101 14.12 -27.86 17.25
N THR A 102 15.12 -27.32 17.93
CA THR A 102 16.02 -28.08 18.80
C THR A 102 15.79 -27.61 20.23
N PHE A 103 15.35 -28.53 21.08
CA PHE A 103 15.20 -28.31 22.50
C PHE A 103 16.46 -28.79 23.23
N TYR A 104 17.01 -27.94 24.07
CA TYR A 104 18.12 -28.25 24.95
C TYR A 104 17.57 -28.21 26.37
N ASP A 105 17.59 -29.38 27.00
CA ASP A 105 17.35 -29.56 28.43
C ASP A 105 18.66 -29.19 29.13
N THR A 106 18.65 -28.04 29.78
CA THR A 106 19.85 -27.31 30.22
C THR A 106 19.72 -26.90 31.68
N GLU A 107 20.82 -27.05 32.41
CA GLU A 107 20.87 -26.86 33.85
C GLU A 107 21.97 -25.86 34.22
N VAL A 108 21.70 -25.11 35.28
CA VAL A 108 22.64 -24.18 35.93
C VAL A 108 22.94 -24.70 37.32
N LYS A 109 24.22 -24.86 37.64
CA LYS A 109 24.67 -25.36 38.95
C LYS A 109 26.01 -24.77 39.35
N ASN A 110 26.41 -25.02 40.60
CA ASN A 110 27.72 -24.59 41.10
C ASN A 110 28.90 -25.43 40.60
N ASP A 111 28.65 -26.67 40.18
CA ASP A 111 29.69 -27.58 39.72
C ASP A 111 29.98 -27.44 38.22
N ASN A 112 31.23 -27.66 37.85
CA ASN A 112 31.65 -27.54 36.46
C ASN A 112 31.11 -28.65 35.56
N PHE A 113 30.74 -28.28 34.35
CA PHE A 113 30.55 -29.19 33.22
C PHE A 113 31.87 -29.36 32.47
N PHE A 114 32.23 -30.59 32.09
CA PHE A 114 33.50 -30.86 31.40
C PHE A 114 33.40 -30.70 29.88
N ASP A 115 32.41 -31.34 29.25
CA ASP A 115 32.30 -31.40 27.78
C ASP A 115 31.08 -30.66 27.21
N ASP A 116 30.05 -30.45 28.04
CA ASP A 116 28.71 -30.06 27.58
C ASP A 116 28.22 -28.71 28.13
N GLY A 117 29.14 -27.87 28.62
CA GLY A 117 28.75 -26.62 29.26
C GLY A 117 29.83 -25.56 29.28
N ILE A 118 29.46 -24.39 29.78
CA ILE A 118 30.36 -23.26 30.01
C ILE A 118 30.39 -22.99 31.50
N ASN A 119 31.60 -22.85 32.04
CA ASN A 119 31.85 -22.60 33.45
C ASN A 119 32.43 -21.19 33.63
N LEU A 120 31.92 -20.47 34.63
CA LEU A 120 32.44 -19.19 35.10
C LEU A 120 32.54 -19.21 36.63
N GLY A 121 33.74 -19.44 37.16
CA GLY A 121 33.94 -19.54 38.61
C GLY A 121 33.11 -20.69 39.18
N ASN A 122 32.17 -20.38 40.08
CA ASN A 122 31.21 -21.35 40.61
C ASN A 122 29.82 -21.22 39.96
N PHE A 123 29.71 -20.62 38.78
CA PHE A 123 28.47 -20.55 37.99
C PHE A 123 28.67 -21.30 36.68
N SER A 124 27.93 -22.38 36.48
CA SER A 124 28.13 -23.26 35.33
C SER A 124 26.80 -23.56 34.68
N VAL A 125 26.74 -23.44 33.35
CA VAL A 125 25.55 -23.70 32.51
C VAL A 125 25.89 -24.82 31.56
N GLY A 126 25.10 -25.89 31.53
CA GLY A 126 25.39 -27.06 30.70
C GLY A 126 24.17 -27.76 30.16
N MET A 127 24.38 -28.54 29.10
CA MET A 127 23.36 -29.33 28.42
C MET A 127 23.31 -30.73 29.02
N LYS A 128 22.14 -31.11 29.52
CA LYS A 128 21.85 -32.47 29.97
C LYS A 128 21.41 -33.34 28.81
N SER A 129 20.45 -32.88 28.03
CA SER A 129 19.96 -33.60 26.86
C SER A 129 19.52 -32.67 25.73
N VAL A 130 19.55 -33.18 24.50
CA VAL A 130 19.19 -32.41 23.30
C VAL A 130 18.21 -33.22 22.47
N TYR A 131 17.09 -32.60 22.13
CA TYR A 131 16.02 -33.20 21.32
C TYR A 131 15.81 -32.37 20.07
N ARG A 132 15.71 -33.03 18.92
CA ARG A 132 15.41 -32.37 17.65
C ARG A 132 14.02 -32.74 17.18
N PHE A 133 13.22 -31.74 16.84
CA PHE A 133 11.89 -31.86 16.31
C PHE A 133 11.85 -31.34 14.87
N LYS A 134 11.24 -32.13 13.98
CA LYS A 134 11.03 -31.77 12.58
C LYS A 134 9.68 -32.27 12.10
N LYS A 135 9.11 -31.57 11.12
CA LYS A 135 7.87 -31.99 10.46
C LYS A 135 8.14 -33.15 9.48
N THR A 136 7.39 -34.24 9.58
CA THR A 136 7.54 -35.41 8.69
C THR A 136 6.27 -35.68 7.87
N GLY A 137 6.36 -35.60 6.53
CA GLY A 137 5.35 -36.10 5.58
C GLY A 137 4.20 -35.16 5.16
N LYS A 138 3.59 -35.44 3.99
CA LYS A 138 2.41 -34.74 3.41
C LYS A 138 1.07 -35.46 3.61
N LYS A 139 1.05 -36.73 4.01
CA LYS A 139 -0.16 -37.60 3.98
C LYS A 139 -0.72 -38.06 5.32
N ASN A 140 -0.14 -37.64 6.43
CA ASN A 140 -0.75 -37.67 7.76
C ASN A 140 -0.21 -36.46 8.50
N ALA A 141 -1.09 -35.74 9.20
CA ALA A 141 -0.73 -34.56 9.96
C ALA A 141 0.50 -34.82 10.84
N GLY A 142 1.59 -34.11 10.53
CA GLY A 142 2.66 -33.72 11.45
C GLY A 142 3.12 -34.73 12.50
N LYS A 143 3.59 -35.93 12.13
CA LYS A 143 4.34 -36.73 13.11
C LYS A 143 5.69 -36.05 13.35
N LEU A 144 5.82 -35.36 14.48
CA LEU A 144 7.12 -34.93 14.99
C LEU A 144 7.92 -36.16 15.37
N VAL A 145 9.15 -36.22 14.87
CA VAL A 145 10.13 -37.20 15.31
C VAL A 145 11.09 -36.45 16.22
N GLY A 146 10.97 -36.69 17.52
CA GLY A 146 11.96 -36.33 18.52
C GLY A 146 13.08 -37.36 18.51
N GLU A 147 14.29 -36.97 18.08
CA GLU A 147 15.49 -37.79 18.24
C GLU A 147 16.29 -37.27 19.43
N GLY A 148 16.55 -38.13 20.41
CA GLY A 148 17.32 -37.80 21.61
C GLY A 148 18.82 -38.01 21.40
N GLN A 149 19.63 -37.19 22.09
CA GLN A 149 21.10 -37.26 22.15
C GLN A 149 21.81 -37.10 20.79
N VAL A 150 21.53 -36.00 20.08
CA VAL A 150 22.35 -35.58 18.94
C VAL A 150 23.31 -34.45 19.35
N LYS A 151 24.26 -34.78 20.23
CA LYS A 151 25.38 -33.90 20.58
C LYS A 151 26.38 -33.90 19.43
N ASN A 152 26.50 -32.77 18.75
CA ASN A 152 27.53 -32.51 17.75
C ASN A 152 28.11 -31.10 17.93
N ASN A 153 29.21 -30.80 17.23
CA ASN A 153 29.89 -29.51 17.35
C ASN A 153 28.92 -28.33 17.10
N THR A 154 28.02 -28.45 16.11
CA THR A 154 27.04 -27.41 15.80
C THR A 154 26.05 -27.17 16.95
N THR A 155 25.58 -28.22 17.65
CA THR A 155 24.70 -28.03 18.82
C THR A 155 25.42 -27.32 19.96
N LEU A 156 26.71 -27.61 20.14
CA LEU A 156 27.54 -26.97 21.16
C LEU A 156 27.81 -25.50 20.82
N GLU A 157 28.17 -25.17 19.58
CA GLU A 157 28.36 -23.79 19.12
C GLU A 157 27.09 -22.94 19.31
N ASN A 158 25.93 -23.50 18.95
CA ASN A 158 24.64 -22.81 19.10
C ASN A 158 24.33 -22.50 20.55
N PHE A 159 24.46 -23.51 21.42
CA PHE A 159 24.28 -23.37 22.86
C PHE A 159 25.24 -22.33 23.45
N ASN A 160 26.53 -22.43 23.12
CA ASN A 160 27.55 -21.54 23.64
C ASN A 160 27.25 -20.07 23.34
N SER A 161 26.74 -19.76 22.14
CA SER A 161 26.47 -18.38 21.72
C SER A 161 25.48 -17.64 22.64
N VAL A 162 24.41 -18.31 23.08
CA VAL A 162 23.42 -17.72 24.00
C VAL A 162 23.90 -17.83 25.44
N SER A 163 24.55 -18.94 25.81
CA SER A 163 25.10 -19.14 27.14
C SER A 163 26.13 -18.07 27.52
N PHE A 164 26.96 -17.62 26.57
CA PHE A 164 27.84 -16.48 26.81
C PHE A 164 27.09 -15.18 27.09
N LYS A 165 25.94 -14.93 26.42
CA LYS A 165 25.10 -13.76 26.72
C LYS A 165 24.50 -13.86 28.12
N LEU A 166 23.97 -15.02 28.50
CA LEU A 166 23.48 -15.29 29.85
C LEU A 166 24.56 -15.03 30.91
N ILE A 167 25.75 -15.59 30.72
CA ILE A 167 26.88 -15.42 31.64
C ILE A 167 27.26 -13.94 31.78
N ASN A 168 27.41 -13.23 30.66
CA ASN A 168 27.74 -11.81 30.65
C ASN A 168 26.67 -10.95 31.33
N PHE A 169 25.40 -11.32 31.16
CA PHE A 169 24.28 -10.65 31.83
C PHE A 169 24.31 -10.88 33.33
N VAL A 170 24.43 -12.13 33.78
CA VAL A 170 24.51 -12.48 35.20
C VAL A 170 25.72 -11.80 35.87
N GLN A 171 26.87 -11.71 35.19
CA GLN A 171 28.02 -10.98 35.70
C GLN A 171 27.73 -9.50 35.96
N LYS A 172 26.95 -8.85 35.10
CA LYS A 172 26.64 -7.40 35.18
C LYS A 172 25.35 -7.09 35.93
N LEU A 173 24.58 -8.11 36.31
CA LEU A 173 23.29 -7.96 36.96
C LEU A 173 23.40 -7.13 38.25
N ASP A 174 22.60 -6.07 38.33
CA ASP A 174 22.33 -5.32 39.57
C ASP A 174 21.17 -5.98 40.31
N THR A 175 21.45 -6.55 41.48
CA THR A 175 20.44 -7.26 42.29
C THR A 175 19.43 -6.34 42.97
N ASN A 176 19.66 -5.02 42.94
CA ASN A 176 18.76 -4.02 43.55
C ASN A 176 17.73 -3.47 42.57
N LYS A 177 17.89 -3.74 41.27
CA LYS A 177 17.01 -3.22 40.22
C LYS A 177 16.48 -4.37 39.36
N VAL A 178 15.16 -4.45 39.23
CA VAL A 178 14.53 -5.43 38.34
C VAL A 178 14.89 -5.08 36.88
N PRO A 179 15.49 -6.01 36.11
CA PRO A 179 15.80 -5.80 34.70
C PRO A 179 14.56 -5.49 33.87
N SER A 180 14.71 -4.70 32.81
CA SER A 180 13.60 -4.45 31.89
C SER A 180 13.31 -5.67 31.02
N GLN A 181 12.10 -5.77 30.46
CA GLN A 181 11.76 -6.86 29.54
C GLN A 181 12.65 -6.86 28.29
N GLU A 182 13.02 -5.70 27.77
CA GLU A 182 13.93 -5.56 26.64
C GLU A 182 15.34 -6.05 26.98
N GLU A 183 15.84 -5.72 28.17
CA GLU A 183 17.13 -6.19 28.66
C GLU A 183 17.16 -7.70 28.82
N LEU A 184 16.12 -8.30 29.40
CA LEU A 184 15.98 -9.75 29.51
C LEU A 184 15.90 -10.38 28.12
N PHE A 185 15.03 -9.89 27.24
CA PHE A 185 14.88 -10.46 25.92
C PHE A 185 16.18 -10.42 25.09
N SER A 186 16.92 -9.31 25.13
CA SER A 186 18.19 -9.15 24.42
C SER A 186 19.29 -10.08 24.91
N ASN A 187 19.37 -10.33 26.22
CA ASN A 187 20.39 -11.19 26.82
C ASN A 187 20.06 -12.69 26.76
N PHE A 188 18.78 -13.04 26.64
CA PHE A 188 18.31 -14.44 26.59
C PHE A 188 17.98 -14.90 25.17
N THR A 189 18.10 -14.02 24.17
CA THR A 189 17.84 -14.33 22.76
C THR A 189 19.09 -14.11 21.91
N ASN A 190 19.30 -14.97 20.93
CA ASN A 190 20.28 -14.78 19.87
C ASN A 190 19.62 -14.93 18.50
N ILE A 191 19.75 -13.90 17.67
CA ILE A 191 19.17 -13.87 16.33
C ILE A 191 20.32 -14.00 15.34
N GLN A 192 20.24 -15.03 14.51
CA GLN A 192 21.20 -15.30 13.43
C GLN A 192 20.44 -15.47 12.10
N PRO A 193 21.13 -15.42 10.95
CA PRO A 193 20.50 -15.74 9.69
C PRO A 193 19.80 -17.10 9.72
N ASN A 194 18.50 -17.09 9.43
CA ASN A 194 17.61 -18.25 9.41
C ASN A 194 17.50 -18.98 10.76
N ARG A 195 17.87 -18.35 11.89
CA ARG A 195 17.83 -19.02 13.20
C ARG A 195 17.56 -18.06 14.35
N ILE A 196 16.74 -18.51 15.30
CA ILE A 196 16.55 -17.84 16.59
C ILE A 196 16.83 -18.84 17.70
N ASP A 197 17.72 -18.47 18.61
CA ASP A 197 18.04 -19.22 19.80
C ASP A 197 17.48 -18.45 21.01
N TYR A 198 16.74 -19.13 21.89
CA TYR A 198 16.02 -18.50 23.01
C TYR A 198 16.12 -19.34 24.28
N PHE A 199 16.60 -18.73 25.37
CA PHE A 199 16.49 -19.27 26.71
C PHE A 199 15.19 -18.83 27.36
N ASN A 200 14.57 -19.71 28.15
CA ASN A 200 13.54 -19.30 29.09
C ASN A 200 14.11 -18.21 30.03
N ILE A 201 13.31 -17.19 30.32
CA ILE A 201 13.70 -16.11 31.23
C ILE A 201 13.37 -16.56 32.66
N PRO A 202 14.36 -16.77 33.53
CA PRO A 202 14.13 -17.16 34.91
C PRO A 202 13.58 -15.99 35.74
N SER A 203 13.00 -16.30 36.89
CA SER A 203 12.52 -15.28 37.82
C SER A 203 13.67 -14.43 38.37
N PHE A 204 13.37 -13.21 38.83
CA PHE A 204 14.40 -12.32 39.37
C PHE A 204 15.12 -12.90 40.60
N GLU A 205 14.44 -13.71 41.41
CA GLU A 205 15.07 -14.40 42.55
C GLU A 205 16.08 -15.45 42.08
N VAL A 206 15.76 -16.22 41.03
CA VAL A 206 16.72 -17.15 40.43
C VAL A 206 17.92 -16.41 39.82
N LEU A 207 17.69 -15.25 39.19
CA LEU A 207 18.78 -14.40 38.68
C LEU A 207 19.70 -13.88 39.79
N LYS A 208 19.16 -13.53 40.97
CA LYS A 208 19.98 -13.17 42.14
C LYS A 208 20.81 -14.36 42.62
N SER A 209 20.24 -15.56 42.63
CA SER A 209 20.99 -16.79 42.93
C SER A 209 22.12 -17.01 41.93
N TYR A 210 21.86 -16.84 40.62
CA TYR A 210 22.88 -16.94 39.57
C TYR A 210 24.02 -15.93 39.81
N LYS A 211 23.69 -14.68 40.16
CA LYS A 211 24.69 -13.67 40.50
C LYS A 211 25.54 -14.06 41.70
N LYS A 212 24.92 -14.63 42.75
CA LYS A 212 25.63 -15.11 43.95
C LYS A 212 26.54 -16.30 43.63
N MET A 213 26.10 -17.20 42.75
CA MET A 213 26.90 -18.34 42.25
C MET A 213 28.17 -17.90 41.51
N VAL A 214 28.12 -16.78 40.78
CA VAL A 214 29.32 -16.23 40.11
C VAL A 214 30.42 -15.87 41.12
N THR A 215 30.04 -15.35 42.30
CA THR A 215 31.01 -14.91 43.32
C THR A 215 31.42 -16.00 44.30
N THR A 216 30.49 -16.88 44.68
CA THR A 216 30.66 -17.83 45.78
C THR A 216 29.91 -19.12 45.51
N LYS A 217 30.47 -20.27 45.90
CA LYS A 217 29.73 -21.53 45.93
C LYS A 217 28.61 -21.43 46.97
N LEU A 218 27.39 -21.84 46.61
CA LEU A 218 26.26 -21.86 47.54
C LEU A 218 26.29 -23.14 48.37
N ASP A 219 25.88 -23.07 49.64
CA ASP A 219 25.93 -24.20 50.57
C ASP A 219 25.02 -25.37 50.13
N ASP A 220 23.85 -25.07 49.57
CA ASP A 220 22.87 -26.07 49.15
C ASP A 220 23.11 -26.65 47.74
N GLU A 221 24.15 -26.16 47.04
CA GLU A 221 24.49 -26.53 45.65
C GLU A 221 23.27 -26.71 44.71
N PRO A 222 22.36 -25.72 44.64
CA PRO A 222 21.10 -25.90 43.93
C PRO A 222 21.32 -26.06 42.43
N THR A 223 20.53 -26.93 41.80
CA THR A 223 20.46 -27.09 40.35
C THR A 223 19.19 -26.42 39.83
N TYR A 224 19.37 -25.41 38.98
CA TYR A 224 18.27 -24.68 38.35
C TYR A 224 18.12 -25.13 36.90
N GLN A 225 16.87 -25.25 36.45
CA GLN A 225 16.58 -25.53 35.05
C GLN A 225 16.57 -24.24 34.23
N GLN A 226 17.14 -24.29 33.03
CA GLN A 226 17.39 -23.14 32.18
C GLN A 226 17.20 -23.53 30.70
N ASP A 227 16.03 -24.09 30.37
CA ASP A 227 15.64 -24.57 29.05
C ASP A 227 15.96 -23.63 27.87
N MET A 228 16.51 -24.19 26.79
CA MET A 228 16.74 -23.47 25.54
C MET A 228 16.04 -24.11 24.35
N LEU A 229 15.49 -23.26 23.49
CA LEU A 229 14.94 -23.66 22.20
C LEU A 229 15.65 -22.91 21.06
N SER A 230 16.06 -23.67 20.05
CA SER A 230 16.64 -23.15 18.81
C SER A 230 15.70 -23.44 17.65
N PHE A 231 15.26 -22.38 16.97
CA PHE A 231 14.30 -22.41 15.88
C PHE A 231 15.02 -22.19 14.55
N GLN A 232 15.01 -23.19 13.68
CA GLN A 232 15.46 -23.04 12.30
C GLN A 232 14.31 -22.49 11.45
N LEU A 233 14.57 -21.38 10.78
CA LEU A 233 13.62 -20.68 9.94
C LEU A 233 13.96 -20.88 8.46
N ASP A 234 12.94 -20.92 7.61
CA ASP A 234 13.06 -20.89 6.16
C ASP A 234 12.21 -19.74 5.60
N PRO A 235 12.85 -18.67 5.08
CA PRO A 235 12.13 -17.52 4.56
C PRO A 235 11.29 -17.84 3.32
N ASN A 236 11.59 -18.90 2.58
CA ASN A 236 10.82 -19.29 1.39
C ASN A 236 9.44 -19.86 1.76
N LEU A 237 9.25 -20.26 3.01
CA LEU A 237 7.97 -20.75 3.54
C LEU A 237 7.12 -19.62 4.14
N ILE A 238 7.60 -18.37 4.12
CA ILE A 238 6.78 -17.22 4.48
C ILE A 238 5.66 -17.08 3.45
N LYS A 239 4.42 -17.06 3.94
CA LYS A 239 3.25 -16.83 3.09
C LYS A 239 3.17 -15.36 2.71
N ILE A 240 3.52 -15.05 1.47
CA ILE A 240 3.45 -13.69 0.95
C ILE A 240 2.00 -13.24 0.78
N ASN A 241 1.64 -12.13 1.44
CA ASN A 241 0.32 -11.51 1.33
C ASN A 241 0.40 -10.26 0.44
N ASN A 242 0.06 -10.41 -0.84
CA ASN A 242 0.07 -9.31 -1.78
C ASN A 242 -1.16 -8.41 -1.60
N THR A 243 -0.99 -7.30 -0.87
CA THR A 243 -2.04 -6.30 -0.62
C THR A 243 -2.41 -5.47 -1.85
N ARG A 244 -1.62 -5.51 -2.93
CA ARG A 244 -1.85 -4.77 -4.18
C ARG A 244 -1.71 -5.69 -5.40
N PRO A 245 -2.63 -6.64 -5.60
CA PRO A 245 -2.55 -7.61 -6.70
C PRO A 245 -2.65 -6.99 -8.09
N LEU A 246 -3.25 -5.80 -8.21
CA LEU A 246 -3.32 -5.05 -9.47
C LEU A 246 -2.02 -4.30 -9.81
N LEU A 247 -1.12 -4.12 -8.83
CA LEU A 247 0.18 -3.47 -9.02
C LEU A 247 1.31 -4.48 -9.11
N TYR A 248 1.29 -5.51 -8.27
CA TYR A 248 2.33 -6.55 -8.18
C TYR A 248 1.79 -7.86 -8.75
N GLN A 249 2.29 -8.24 -9.93
CA GLN A 249 1.88 -9.48 -10.59
C GLN A 249 2.46 -10.70 -9.86
N GLN A 250 3.71 -10.59 -9.40
CA GLN A 250 4.36 -11.62 -8.61
C GLN A 250 5.24 -10.99 -7.53
N VAL A 251 5.23 -11.60 -6.35
CA VAL A 251 6.13 -11.25 -5.25
C VAL A 251 6.82 -12.54 -4.80
N LYS A 252 8.15 -12.52 -4.75
CA LYS A 252 8.97 -13.67 -4.37
C LYS A 252 9.90 -13.31 -3.22
N VAL A 253 10.19 -14.28 -2.37
CA VAL A 253 11.33 -14.21 -1.45
C VAL A 253 12.57 -14.66 -2.22
N VAL A 254 13.62 -13.85 -2.23
CA VAL A 254 14.89 -14.17 -2.89
C VAL A 254 16.06 -13.74 -2.01
N PRO A 255 17.25 -14.35 -2.15
CA PRO A 255 18.45 -13.88 -1.49
C PRO A 255 18.77 -12.42 -1.86
N ILE A 256 19.44 -11.68 -0.98
CA ILE A 256 19.83 -10.29 -1.26
C ILE A 256 20.75 -10.18 -2.48
N THR A 257 21.56 -11.21 -2.71
CA THR A 257 22.47 -11.39 -3.85
C THR A 257 21.77 -11.77 -5.15
N TYR A 258 20.46 -12.02 -5.13
CA TYR A 258 19.70 -12.34 -6.33
C TYR A 258 19.70 -11.15 -7.28
N ASP A 259 20.25 -11.42 -8.47
CA ASP A 259 20.22 -10.53 -9.62
C ASP A 259 19.37 -11.20 -10.72
N PRO A 260 18.24 -10.61 -11.14
CA PRO A 260 17.41 -11.18 -12.19
C PRO A 260 18.17 -11.28 -13.53
N LEU A 261 18.34 -12.51 -14.03
CA LEU A 261 18.91 -12.77 -15.36
C LEU A 261 18.12 -12.13 -16.51
N ASP A 262 16.83 -11.91 -16.29
CA ASP A 262 15.89 -11.37 -17.26
C ASP A 262 15.43 -9.97 -16.81
N THR A 263 16.37 -9.02 -16.81
CA THR A 263 16.07 -7.58 -16.82
C THR A 263 15.67 -7.11 -18.20
N SER A 264 14.99 -7.96 -18.98
CA SER A 264 14.36 -7.51 -20.23
C SER A 264 13.56 -6.25 -19.92
N SER A 265 13.69 -5.27 -20.81
CA SER A 265 13.10 -3.94 -20.63
C SER A 265 11.57 -3.93 -20.50
N ASP A 266 10.93 -5.10 -20.46
CA ASP A 266 9.49 -5.31 -20.44
C ASP A 266 8.90 -5.43 -19.02
N TYR A 267 9.73 -5.54 -17.99
CA TYR A 267 9.29 -5.63 -16.60
C TYR A 267 9.59 -4.36 -15.80
N VAL A 268 8.74 -4.10 -14.81
CA VAL A 268 8.96 -3.16 -13.72
C VAL A 268 9.22 -3.98 -12.47
N THR A 269 10.36 -3.76 -11.85
CA THR A 269 10.80 -4.51 -10.68
C THR A 269 10.95 -3.59 -9.48
N GLY A 270 10.85 -4.18 -8.30
CA GLY A 270 11.11 -3.49 -7.05
C GLY A 270 11.62 -4.47 -6.01
N GLU A 271 12.29 -3.96 -5.01
CA GLU A 271 12.78 -4.77 -3.88
C GLU A 271 12.57 -4.06 -2.55
N ILE A 272 12.47 -4.86 -1.49
CA ILE A 272 12.51 -4.44 -0.09
C ILE A 272 13.17 -5.55 0.73
N THR A 273 14.13 -5.21 1.59
CA THR A 273 14.85 -6.18 2.42
C THR A 273 13.97 -6.69 3.55
N LEU A 274 14.16 -7.96 3.92
CA LEU A 274 13.59 -8.52 5.14
C LEU A 274 14.46 -8.14 6.35
N GLY A 275 13.88 -8.14 7.54
CA GLY A 275 14.57 -7.83 8.80
C GLY A 275 14.85 -9.06 9.66
N GLY A 276 15.55 -8.84 10.79
CA GLY A 276 15.79 -9.87 11.80
C GLY A 276 16.53 -11.10 11.26
N PRO A 277 16.07 -12.33 11.53
CA PRO A 277 16.73 -13.56 11.07
C PRO A 277 16.63 -13.75 9.55
N PHE A 278 15.88 -12.93 8.83
CA PHE A 278 15.72 -13.01 7.38
C PHE A 278 16.53 -11.94 6.63
N SER A 279 17.46 -11.25 7.30
CA SER A 279 18.26 -10.14 6.74
C SER A 279 18.97 -10.44 5.41
N ASP A 280 19.28 -11.71 5.15
CA ASP A 280 19.96 -12.15 3.93
C ASP A 280 19.01 -12.30 2.73
N TYR A 281 17.73 -11.98 2.92
CA TYR A 281 16.67 -12.11 1.93
C TYR A 281 15.93 -10.79 1.72
N LYS A 282 15.29 -10.69 0.56
CA LYS A 282 14.45 -9.56 0.16
C LYS A 282 13.17 -10.07 -0.49
N LEU A 283 12.11 -9.27 -0.40
CA LEU A 283 10.95 -9.46 -1.27
C LEU A 283 11.25 -8.79 -2.61
N PHE A 284 11.10 -9.55 -3.68
CA PHE A 284 11.29 -9.11 -5.04
C PHE A 284 9.94 -9.04 -5.75
N PHE A 285 9.59 -7.84 -6.18
CA PHE A 285 8.32 -7.50 -6.82
C PHE A 285 8.52 -7.45 -8.33
N ILE A 286 7.66 -8.12 -9.07
CA ILE A 286 7.73 -8.22 -10.53
C ILE A 286 6.35 -7.91 -11.11
N SER A 287 6.32 -6.98 -12.06
CA SER A 287 5.13 -6.70 -12.87
C SER A 287 5.53 -6.40 -14.30
N SER A 288 4.80 -6.94 -15.27
CA SER A 288 5.02 -6.56 -16.67
C SER A 288 4.58 -5.12 -16.91
N LYS A 289 5.27 -4.39 -17.81
CA LYS A 289 4.90 -3.02 -18.19
C LYS A 289 3.49 -2.95 -18.76
N THR A 290 3.02 -3.98 -19.44
CA THR A 290 1.64 -4.09 -19.95
C THR A 290 0.64 -4.19 -18.80
N PHE A 291 0.95 -4.95 -17.76
CA PHE A 291 0.12 -5.06 -16.56
C PHE A 291 0.03 -3.73 -15.80
N VAL A 292 1.16 -3.06 -15.57
CA VAL A 292 1.16 -1.73 -14.92
C VAL A 292 0.42 -0.69 -15.79
N LYS A 293 0.60 -0.72 -17.12
CA LYS A 293 -0.16 0.15 -18.04
C LYS A 293 -1.66 -0.10 -17.93
N LYS A 294 -2.11 -1.35 -17.83
CA LYS A 294 -3.53 -1.67 -17.64
C LYS A 294 -4.07 -1.01 -16.37
N GLU A 295 -3.32 -1.04 -15.28
CA GLU A 295 -3.72 -0.38 -14.03
C GLU A 295 -3.73 1.16 -14.16
N ILE A 296 -2.74 1.75 -14.85
CA ILE A 296 -2.74 3.19 -15.18
C ILE A 296 -4.01 3.56 -15.96
N PHE A 297 -4.39 2.77 -16.97
CA PHE A 297 -5.62 3.00 -17.73
C PHE A 297 -6.87 2.81 -16.89
N SER A 298 -6.90 1.80 -16.02
CA SER A 298 -7.99 1.56 -15.06
C SER A 298 -8.24 2.79 -14.18
N TYR A 299 -7.16 3.41 -13.67
CA TYR A 299 -7.22 4.64 -12.88
C TYR A 299 -7.56 5.89 -13.71
N PHE A 300 -7.05 5.98 -14.94
CA PHE A 300 -7.25 7.12 -15.84
C PHE A 300 -8.66 7.19 -16.43
N LEU A 301 -9.25 6.05 -16.81
CA LEU A 301 -10.55 5.98 -17.50
C LEU A 301 -11.70 6.71 -16.78
N PRO A 302 -11.92 6.55 -15.45
CA PRO A 302 -12.98 7.29 -14.77
C PRO A 302 -12.74 8.81 -14.79
N ILE A 303 -11.48 9.26 -14.69
CA ILE A 303 -11.12 10.69 -14.78
C ILE A 303 -11.40 11.20 -16.20
N ALA A 304 -11.00 10.45 -17.22
CA ALA A 304 -11.25 10.78 -18.62
C ALA A 304 -12.74 10.82 -18.95
N ALA A 305 -13.52 9.87 -18.45
CA ALA A 305 -14.98 9.83 -18.62
C ALA A 305 -15.65 11.06 -18.00
N LEU A 306 -15.21 11.47 -16.80
CA LEU A 306 -15.70 12.68 -16.16
C LEU A 306 -15.35 13.95 -16.95
N LEU A 307 -14.11 14.07 -17.42
CA LEU A 307 -13.68 15.18 -18.28
C LEU A 307 -14.49 15.23 -19.59
N LEU A 308 -14.76 14.07 -20.18
CA LEU A 308 -15.55 13.94 -21.40
C LEU A 308 -17.01 14.36 -21.17
N LEU A 309 -17.59 14.01 -20.02
CA LEU A 309 -18.93 14.45 -19.63
C LEU A 309 -18.99 15.98 -19.56
N PHE A 310 -18.06 16.61 -18.83
CA PHE A 310 -18.01 18.08 -18.73
C PHE A 310 -17.81 18.75 -20.09
N TYR A 311 -16.90 18.24 -20.91
CA TYR A 311 -16.69 18.73 -22.26
C TYR A 311 -17.96 18.63 -23.12
N SER A 312 -18.66 17.49 -23.06
CA SER A 312 -19.92 17.27 -23.80
C SER A 312 -21.01 18.26 -23.40
N VAL A 313 -21.11 18.58 -22.11
CA VAL A 313 -22.05 19.61 -21.60
C VAL A 313 -21.68 20.99 -22.14
N LEU A 314 -20.40 21.38 -22.15
CA LEU A 314 -19.96 22.67 -22.68
C LEU A 314 -20.24 22.81 -24.18
N VAL A 315 -19.98 21.75 -24.96
CA VAL A 315 -20.30 21.71 -26.39
C VAL A 315 -21.80 21.81 -26.62
N LEU A 316 -22.60 21.10 -25.82
CA LEU A 316 -24.06 21.18 -25.88
C LEU A 316 -24.56 22.61 -25.60
N VAL A 317 -24.02 23.27 -24.57
CA VAL A 317 -24.37 24.67 -24.26
C VAL A 317 -23.99 25.60 -25.41
N ALA A 318 -22.77 25.48 -25.95
CA ALA A 318 -22.33 26.27 -27.10
C ALA A 318 -23.24 26.06 -28.33
N PHE A 319 -23.65 24.81 -28.57
CA PHE A 319 -24.60 24.47 -29.63
C PHE A 319 -25.98 25.09 -29.41
N LEU A 320 -26.51 25.05 -28.17
CA LEU A 320 -27.79 25.68 -27.83
C LEU A 320 -27.74 27.20 -28.00
N ILE A 321 -26.63 27.85 -27.62
CA ILE A 321 -26.41 29.28 -27.85
C ILE A 321 -26.40 29.58 -29.35
N TYR A 322 -25.66 28.80 -30.14
CA TYR A 322 -25.64 28.95 -31.60
C TYR A 322 -27.04 28.83 -32.21
N ARG A 323 -27.80 27.80 -31.82
CA ARG A 323 -29.18 27.58 -32.27
C ARG A 323 -30.07 28.77 -31.91
N ASN A 324 -29.97 29.27 -30.68
CA ASN A 324 -30.76 30.40 -30.20
C ASN A 324 -30.43 31.69 -30.98
N LEU A 325 -29.15 32.01 -31.18
CA LEU A 325 -28.73 33.17 -31.98
C LEU A 325 -29.21 33.08 -33.43
N ASN A 326 -29.18 31.90 -34.05
CA ASN A 326 -29.66 31.71 -35.42
C ASN A 326 -31.18 31.95 -35.54
N ILE A 327 -31.97 31.49 -34.57
CA ILE A 327 -33.41 31.75 -34.52
C ILE A 327 -33.69 33.24 -34.32
N ASN A 328 -32.99 33.89 -33.37
CA ASN A 328 -33.13 35.33 -33.13
C ASN A 328 -32.77 36.17 -34.37
N HIS A 329 -31.73 35.79 -35.10
CA HIS A 329 -31.36 36.45 -36.34
C HIS A 329 -32.48 36.36 -37.40
N LYS A 330 -33.09 35.19 -37.56
CA LYS A 330 -34.23 35.00 -38.48
C LYS A 330 -35.43 35.85 -38.09
N MET A 331 -35.76 35.91 -36.79
CA MET A 331 -36.86 36.75 -36.28
C MET A 331 -36.61 38.23 -36.51
N PHE A 332 -35.39 38.72 -36.26
CA PHE A 332 -35.02 40.10 -36.51
C PHE A 332 -35.12 40.46 -38.00
N LYS A 333 -34.64 39.57 -38.88
CA LYS A 333 -34.77 39.76 -40.34
C LYS A 333 -36.23 39.86 -40.76
N LEU A 334 -37.10 38.98 -40.26
CA LEU A 334 -38.53 39.01 -40.57
C LEU A 334 -39.21 40.31 -40.10
N GLN A 335 -38.90 40.78 -38.89
CA GLN A 335 -39.41 42.06 -38.37
C GLN A 335 -38.93 43.24 -39.22
N TYR A 336 -37.65 43.25 -39.60
CA TYR A 336 -37.08 44.28 -40.47
C TYR A 336 -37.76 44.32 -41.84
N ASP A 337 -37.95 43.15 -42.46
CA ASP A 337 -38.63 43.02 -43.74
C ASP A 337 -40.10 43.48 -43.64
N PHE A 338 -40.79 43.13 -42.55
CA PHE A 338 -42.16 43.57 -42.28
C PHE A 338 -42.28 45.10 -42.16
N VAL A 339 -41.45 45.74 -41.34
CA VAL A 339 -41.47 47.21 -41.16
C VAL A 339 -41.12 47.92 -42.46
N THR A 340 -40.15 47.40 -43.20
CA THR A 340 -39.73 47.98 -44.49
C THR A 340 -40.84 47.88 -45.53
N ASN A 341 -41.48 46.71 -45.64
CA ASN A 341 -42.61 46.51 -46.54
C ASN A 341 -43.78 47.41 -46.17
N LEU A 342 -44.17 47.48 -44.89
CA LEU A 342 -45.22 48.39 -44.44
C LEU A 342 -44.87 49.85 -44.77
N THR A 343 -43.63 50.27 -44.52
CA THR A 343 -43.20 51.64 -44.83
C THR A 343 -43.34 51.94 -46.32
N HIS A 344 -42.98 50.98 -47.18
CA HIS A 344 -43.11 51.11 -48.63
C HIS A 344 -44.58 51.20 -49.06
N GLU A 345 -45.43 50.31 -48.53
CA GLU A 345 -46.86 50.27 -48.82
C GLU A 345 -47.62 51.48 -48.28
N PHE A 346 -47.23 52.05 -47.13
CA PHE A 346 -47.86 53.25 -46.56
C PHE A 346 -47.38 54.55 -47.19
N LYS A 347 -46.18 54.60 -47.79
CA LYS A 347 -45.64 55.83 -48.40
C LYS A 347 -46.54 56.37 -49.50
N THR A 348 -47.04 55.50 -50.37
CA THR A 348 -47.92 55.86 -51.49
C THR A 348 -49.27 56.43 -51.02
N PRO A 349 -50.09 55.73 -50.21
CA PRO A 349 -51.37 56.26 -49.74
C PRO A 349 -51.19 57.49 -48.84
N VAL A 350 -50.15 57.57 -48.00
CA VAL A 350 -49.87 58.78 -47.20
C VAL A 350 -49.54 59.96 -48.11
N SER A 351 -48.77 59.75 -49.18
CA SER A 351 -48.53 60.78 -50.20
C SER A 351 -49.81 61.19 -50.92
N VAL A 352 -50.69 60.25 -51.27
CA VAL A 352 -51.99 60.54 -51.90
C VAL A 352 -52.89 61.35 -50.97
N ILE A 353 -53.02 60.95 -49.69
CA ILE A 353 -53.77 61.70 -48.67
C ILE A 353 -53.21 63.12 -48.51
N LYS A 354 -51.88 63.27 -48.51
CA LYS A 354 -51.23 64.57 -48.41
C LYS A 354 -51.53 65.45 -49.65
N ILE A 355 -51.52 64.87 -50.85
CA ILE A 355 -51.88 65.58 -52.09
C ILE A 355 -53.34 66.02 -52.04
N ALA A 356 -54.26 65.12 -51.66
CA ALA A 356 -55.67 65.44 -51.50
C ALA A 356 -55.91 66.55 -50.45
N GLY A 357 -55.26 66.44 -49.29
CA GLY A 357 -55.36 67.46 -48.22
C GLY A 357 -54.78 68.82 -48.62
N ASN A 358 -53.68 68.84 -49.39
CA ASN A 358 -53.15 70.08 -49.94
C ASN A 358 -54.11 70.71 -50.95
N ASN A 359 -54.73 69.91 -51.83
CA ASN A 359 -55.71 70.40 -52.80
C ASN A 359 -56.93 71.04 -52.10
N ILE A 360 -57.46 70.39 -51.06
CA ILE A 360 -58.55 70.93 -50.22
C ILE A 360 -58.13 72.22 -49.52
N LYS A 361 -56.88 72.33 -49.05
CA LYS A 361 -56.37 73.54 -48.38
C LYS A 361 -56.11 74.71 -49.34
N SER A 362 -55.72 74.43 -50.58
CA SER A 362 -55.41 75.45 -51.59
C SER A 362 -56.63 75.97 -52.35
N SER A 363 -57.78 75.30 -52.28
CA SER A 363 -59.03 75.78 -52.87
C SER A 363 -59.67 76.84 -51.96
N ALA A 364 -59.60 78.11 -52.34
CA ALA A 364 -60.21 79.24 -51.63
C ALA A 364 -61.75 79.32 -51.75
N GLY A 365 -62.42 78.17 -51.89
CA GLY A 365 -63.87 78.04 -52.07
C GLY A 365 -64.18 76.78 -52.88
N LEU A 366 -64.58 75.71 -52.19
CA LEU A 366 -65.04 74.47 -52.81
C LEU A 366 -66.50 74.65 -53.26
N SER A 367 -66.84 74.24 -54.48
CA SER A 367 -68.23 74.18 -54.94
C SER A 367 -69.00 73.03 -54.24
N GLU A 368 -70.31 73.16 -54.01
CA GLU A 368 -71.15 72.11 -53.39
C GLU A 368 -70.99 70.72 -54.05
N LYS A 369 -70.71 70.68 -55.37
CA LYS A 369 -70.43 69.43 -56.10
C LYS A 369 -69.10 68.78 -55.74
N GLU A 370 -68.10 69.57 -55.39
CA GLU A 370 -66.77 69.07 -55.00
C GLU A 370 -66.81 68.55 -53.56
N GLN A 371 -67.56 69.21 -52.67
CA GLN A 371 -67.79 68.73 -51.30
C GLN A 371 -68.42 67.33 -51.24
N GLN A 372 -69.38 67.03 -52.12
CA GLN A 372 -70.04 65.72 -52.16
C GLN A 372 -69.14 64.57 -52.65
N MET A 373 -68.04 64.85 -53.38
CA MET A 373 -67.12 63.80 -53.84
C MET A 373 -66.08 63.39 -52.79
N TYR A 374 -65.89 64.20 -51.74
CA TYR A 374 -64.89 63.94 -50.69
C TYR A 374 -65.46 63.31 -49.40
N GLY A 375 -66.78 63.09 -49.34
CA GLY A 375 -67.46 62.40 -48.24
C GLY A 375 -67.96 63.33 -47.15
#